data_AF-A0A317NC74-F1
#
_entry.id   AF-A0A317NC74-F1
#
_cell.length_a   1.000
_cell.length_b   1.000
_cell.length_c   1.000
_cell.angle_alpha   90.00
_cell.angle_beta   90.00
_cell.angle_gamma   90.00
#
_symmetry.space_group_name_H-M   'P 1'
#
loop_
_entity.id
_entity.type
_entity.pdbx_description
1 polymer ?
#
loop_
_entity_poly.entity_id
_entity_poly.type
_entity_poly.pdbx_seq_one_letter_code
_entity_poly.pdbx_strand_id
1 'polypeptide(L)'
;MSSAAELLDQLVLLAPANVEDWLRERAPSSAESNWLGLAEVAGQEAMRIEEKTALDWARVSIAVRELIAKTTDDKSYRQNQVRNAMTLRVAMINRFGPAIDDPVRDSASIYRWFLDRHSGQLDRANSDSSRWQSLSIERIRELRQIKNELIVLRDLQHSSEAEAAEVHGWMEIWPRLP
;
A
#
# COMPACT_ATOMS: atom_id res chain seq x y z
N MET A 1 2.14 -5.17 31.24
CA MET A 1 2.02 -4.51 29.91
C MET A 1 3.26 -4.89 29.15
N SER A 2 3.13 -5.63 28.04
CA SER A 2 4.30 -6.09 27.26
C SER A 2 4.79 -4.93 26.40
N SER A 3 6.11 -4.71 26.36
CA SER A 3 6.69 -3.61 25.58
C SER A 3 6.56 -3.88 24.06
N ALA A 4 6.65 -2.83 23.25
CA ALA A 4 6.62 -2.96 21.79
C ALA A 4 7.73 -3.89 21.24
N ALA A 5 8.87 -3.98 21.92
CA ALA A 5 9.97 -4.89 21.57
C ALA A 5 9.64 -6.34 21.89
N GLU A 6 9.05 -6.62 23.05
CA GLU A 6 8.60 -7.97 23.44
C GLU A 6 7.47 -8.48 22.55
N LEU A 7 6.58 -7.59 22.09
CA LEU A 7 5.53 -7.92 21.14
C LEU A 7 6.12 -8.33 19.78
N LEU A 8 7.17 -7.63 19.35
CA LEU A 8 7.89 -7.91 18.12
C LEU A 8 8.62 -9.27 18.22
N ASP A 9 9.32 -9.52 19.31
CA ASP A 9 10.00 -10.79 19.58
C ASP A 9 9.03 -11.97 19.65
N GLN A 10 7.83 -11.77 20.21
CA GLN A 10 6.77 -12.79 20.23
C GLN A 10 6.18 -13.05 18.84
N LEU A 11 5.99 -12.01 18.02
CA LEU A 11 5.41 -12.14 16.68
C LEU A 11 6.40 -12.75 15.68
N VAL A 12 7.70 -12.52 15.83
CA VAL A 12 8.78 -13.16 15.04
C VAL A 12 8.82 -14.68 15.25
N LEU A 13 8.35 -15.16 16.41
CA LEU A 13 8.31 -16.59 16.76
C LEU A 13 7.01 -17.29 16.33
N LEU A 14 6.00 -16.55 15.86
CA LEU A 14 4.72 -17.11 15.44
C LEU A 14 4.72 -17.42 13.93
N ALA A 15 4.04 -18.49 13.56
CA ALA A 15 3.72 -18.73 12.17
C ALA A 15 2.81 -17.58 11.65
N PRO A 16 3.02 -17.09 10.42
CA PRO A 16 2.29 -15.95 9.83
C PRO A 16 0.77 -16.09 9.84
N ALA A 17 0.25 -17.30 9.63
CA ALA A 17 -1.18 -17.61 9.75
C ALA A 17 -1.73 -17.30 11.16
N ASN A 18 -0.92 -17.52 12.19
CA ASN A 18 -1.29 -17.22 13.57
C ASN A 18 -1.22 -15.72 13.86
N VAL A 19 -0.47 -14.94 13.09
CA VAL A 19 -0.40 -13.48 13.24
C VAL A 19 -1.67 -12.82 12.70
N GLU A 20 -2.24 -13.30 11.59
CA GLU A 20 -3.53 -12.79 11.08
C GLU A 20 -4.70 -13.07 12.01
N ASP A 21 -4.77 -14.29 12.57
CA ASP A 21 -5.79 -14.66 13.55
C ASP A 21 -5.61 -13.85 14.85
N TRP A 22 -4.36 -13.70 15.31
CA TRP A 22 -4.03 -12.86 16.47
C TRP A 22 -4.34 -11.37 16.26
N LEU A 23 -4.15 -10.85 15.04
CA LEU A 23 -4.53 -9.47 14.68
C LEU A 23 -6.05 -9.29 14.67
N ARG A 24 -6.83 -10.32 14.30
CA ARG A 24 -8.29 -10.30 14.36
C ARG A 24 -8.83 -10.28 15.79
N GLU A 25 -8.15 -10.97 16.72
CA GLU A 25 -8.53 -11.03 18.14
C GLU A 25 -8.18 -9.75 18.92
N ARG A 26 -7.26 -8.93 18.41
CA ARG A 26 -6.88 -7.64 19.02
C ARG A 26 -7.35 -6.47 18.16
N ALA A 27 -8.49 -5.90 18.54
CA ALA A 27 -8.87 -4.58 18.03
C ALA A 27 -7.77 -3.55 18.40
N PRO A 28 -7.41 -2.61 17.52
CA PRO A 28 -6.55 -1.47 17.84
C PRO A 28 -7.27 -0.54 18.83
N SER A 29 -7.35 -0.95 20.10
CA SER A 29 -8.10 -0.21 21.12
C SER A 29 -7.22 0.52 22.11
N SER A 30 -5.89 0.55 21.92
CA SER A 30 -5.01 1.35 22.77
C SER A 30 -4.03 2.19 21.96
N ALA A 31 -3.89 3.45 22.39
CA ALA A 31 -2.84 4.37 21.97
C ALA A 31 -1.41 3.88 22.32
N GLU A 32 -1.28 2.72 22.98
CA GLU A 32 -0.03 2.16 23.50
C GLU A 32 0.60 1.08 22.60
N SER A 33 -0.08 0.67 21.53
CA SER A 33 0.43 -0.38 20.65
C SER A 33 1.19 0.25 19.47
N ASN A 34 2.51 0.01 19.38
CA ASN A 34 3.38 0.47 18.29
C ASN A 34 3.13 -0.31 16.98
N TRP A 35 1.89 -0.29 16.49
CA TRP A 35 1.46 -0.98 15.28
C TRP A 35 2.24 -0.52 14.06
N LEU A 36 2.55 0.78 13.99
CA LEU A 36 3.37 1.31 12.91
C LEU A 36 4.78 0.69 12.92
N GLY A 37 5.44 0.63 14.09
CA GLY A 37 6.74 0.00 14.22
C GLY A 37 6.72 -1.48 13.83
N LEU A 38 5.68 -2.22 14.21
CA LEU A 38 5.51 -3.61 13.76
C LEU A 38 5.41 -3.70 12.23
N ALA A 39 4.57 -2.87 11.60
CA ALA A 39 4.45 -2.86 10.14
C ALA A 39 5.75 -2.47 9.43
N GLU A 40 6.52 -1.55 10.01
CA GLU A 40 7.82 -1.13 9.47
C GLU A 40 8.86 -2.24 9.55
N VAL A 41 9.03 -2.87 10.71
CA VAL A 41 10.00 -3.96 10.87
C VAL A 41 9.62 -5.17 10.01
N ALA A 42 8.34 -5.57 10.00
CA ALA A 42 7.86 -6.64 9.14
C ALA A 42 8.14 -6.35 7.65
N GLY A 43 7.92 -5.11 7.21
CA GLY A 43 8.22 -4.70 5.84
C GLY A 43 9.72 -4.73 5.53
N GLN A 44 10.58 -4.37 6.49
CA GLN A 44 12.03 -4.44 6.33
C GLN A 44 12.53 -5.90 6.25
N GLU A 45 12.01 -6.78 7.11
CA GLU A 45 12.36 -8.21 7.09
C GLU A 45 11.96 -8.86 5.76
N ALA A 46 10.75 -8.55 5.26
CA ALA A 46 10.29 -9.01 3.95
C ALA A 46 11.28 -8.68 2.81
N MET A 47 12.02 -7.58 2.92
CA MET A 47 13.00 -7.16 1.91
C MET A 47 14.36 -7.87 2.03
N ARG A 48 14.69 -8.51 3.16
CA ARG A 48 16.05 -9.01 3.46
C ARG A 48 16.21 -10.52 3.32
N ILE A 49 15.14 -11.27 3.50
CA ILE A 49 15.15 -12.74 3.64
C ILE A 49 14.67 -13.46 2.37
N GLU A 50 14.75 -14.79 2.37
CA GLU A 50 14.34 -15.67 1.27
C GLU A 50 12.81 -15.70 1.05
N GLU A 51 12.39 -16.08 -0.16
CA GLU A 51 11.02 -15.86 -0.70
C GLU A 51 9.89 -16.24 0.25
N LYS A 52 9.84 -17.49 0.74
CA LYS A 52 8.71 -17.95 1.55
C LYS A 52 8.54 -17.10 2.81
N THR A 53 9.63 -16.92 3.57
CA THR A 53 9.63 -16.11 4.78
C THR A 53 9.41 -14.63 4.46
N ALA A 54 9.89 -14.16 3.32
CA ALA A 54 9.69 -12.78 2.87
C ALA A 54 8.21 -12.46 2.63
N LEU A 55 7.49 -13.33 1.91
CA LEU A 55 6.06 -13.15 1.62
C LEU A 55 5.22 -13.19 2.89
N ASP A 56 5.60 -14.04 3.82
CA ASP A 56 4.99 -14.17 5.14
C ASP A 56 5.12 -12.87 5.97
N TRP A 57 6.32 -12.28 6.02
CA TRP A 57 6.52 -10.98 6.64
C TRP A 57 5.81 -9.84 5.91
N ALA A 58 5.72 -9.91 4.58
CA ALA A 58 4.96 -8.95 3.80
C ALA A 58 3.46 -8.98 4.14
N ARG A 59 2.87 -10.18 4.30
CA ARG A 59 1.47 -10.35 4.74
C ARG A 59 1.23 -9.66 6.08
N VAL A 60 2.11 -9.86 7.06
CA VAL A 60 2.01 -9.19 8.37
C VAL A 60 2.05 -7.67 8.23
N SER A 61 3.03 -7.13 7.51
CA SER A 61 3.15 -5.67 7.31
C SER A 61 1.91 -5.09 6.63
N ILE A 62 1.42 -5.74 5.58
CA ILE A 62 0.23 -5.31 4.84
C ILE A 62 -1.01 -5.36 5.73
N ALA A 63 -1.25 -6.48 6.44
CA ALA A 63 -2.40 -6.65 7.31
C ALA A 63 -2.44 -5.59 8.42
N VAL A 64 -1.31 -5.31 9.06
CA VAL A 64 -1.21 -4.27 10.09
C VAL A 64 -1.49 -2.88 9.51
N ARG A 65 -0.94 -2.56 8.32
CA ARG A 65 -1.22 -1.27 7.65
C ARG A 65 -2.69 -1.12 7.27
N GLU A 66 -3.31 -2.18 6.75
CA GLU A 66 -4.74 -2.19 6.43
C GLU A 66 -5.60 -2.03 7.68
N LEU A 67 -5.20 -2.62 8.80
CA LEU A 67 -5.85 -2.45 10.10
C LEU A 67 -5.76 -1.00 10.58
N ILE A 68 -4.56 -0.39 10.58
CA ILE A 68 -4.36 1.02 10.93
C ILE A 68 -5.22 1.92 10.03
N ALA A 69 -5.25 1.65 8.72
CA ALA A 69 -6.06 2.41 7.76
C ALA A 69 -7.56 2.33 8.06
N LYS A 70 -8.05 1.17 8.51
CA LYS A 70 -9.46 0.97 8.87
C LYS A 70 -9.85 1.69 10.16
N THR A 71 -8.94 1.84 11.12
CA THR A 71 -9.27 2.35 12.47
C THR A 71 -8.88 3.80 12.72
N THR A 72 -8.09 4.44 11.86
CA THR A 72 -7.70 5.85 12.03
C THR A 72 -8.74 6.82 11.47
N ASP A 73 -9.01 7.92 12.19
CA ASP A 73 -9.85 9.03 11.70
C ASP A 73 -9.09 10.00 10.78
N ASP A 74 -7.76 9.97 10.78
CA ASP A 74 -6.94 10.84 9.92
C ASP A 74 -6.91 10.29 8.48
N LYS A 75 -7.58 11.00 7.57
CA LYS A 75 -7.65 10.66 6.14
C LYS A 75 -6.26 10.59 5.47
N SER A 76 -5.36 11.52 5.78
CA SER A 76 -4.01 11.57 5.20
C SER A 76 -3.18 10.37 5.69
N TYR A 77 -3.25 10.10 6.99
CA TYR A 77 -2.57 8.94 7.57
C TYR A 77 -3.10 7.62 7.02
N ARG A 78 -4.43 7.48 6.91
CA ARG A 78 -5.09 6.34 6.27
C ARG A 78 -4.56 6.09 4.85
N GLN A 79 -4.52 7.14 4.03
CA GLN A 79 -4.03 7.05 2.64
C GLN A 79 -2.56 6.65 2.58
N ASN A 80 -1.72 7.18 3.47
CA ASN A 80 -0.31 6.79 3.56
C ASN A 80 -0.15 5.31 3.89
N GLN A 81 -0.92 4.75 4.83
CA GLN A 81 -0.82 3.33 5.18
C GLN A 81 -1.24 2.42 4.02
N VAL A 82 -2.34 2.75 3.34
CA VAL A 82 -2.80 2.01 2.16
C VAL A 82 -1.75 2.05 1.05
N ARG A 83 -1.20 3.23 0.75
CA ARG A 83 -0.14 3.38 -0.27
C ARG A 83 1.09 2.55 0.10
N ASN A 84 1.56 2.63 1.34
CA ASN A 84 2.74 1.89 1.78
C ASN A 84 2.53 0.36 1.68
N ALA A 85 1.32 -0.13 1.95
CA ALA A 85 0.99 -1.54 1.72
C ALA A 85 1.08 -1.92 0.23
N MET A 86 0.57 -1.07 -0.68
CA MET A 86 0.68 -1.31 -2.13
C MET A 86 2.11 -1.24 -2.63
N THR A 87 2.92 -0.30 -2.13
CA THR A 87 4.36 -0.25 -2.44
C THR A 87 5.08 -1.55 -2.04
N LEU A 88 4.72 -2.13 -0.89
CA LEU A 88 5.30 -3.41 -0.47
C LEU A 88 4.83 -4.57 -1.38
N ARG A 89 3.55 -4.60 -1.77
CA ARG A 89 3.06 -5.57 -2.77
C ARG A 89 3.84 -5.48 -4.08
N VAL A 90 4.04 -4.27 -4.63
CA VAL A 90 4.87 -4.04 -5.83
C VAL A 90 6.29 -4.57 -5.64
N ALA A 91 6.92 -4.29 -4.49
CA ALA A 91 8.26 -4.80 -4.21
C ALA A 91 8.32 -6.33 -4.19
N MET A 92 7.31 -6.99 -3.62
CA MET A 92 7.23 -8.46 -3.60
C MET A 92 6.97 -9.04 -4.99
N ILE A 93 6.11 -8.42 -5.80
CA ILE A 93 5.85 -8.83 -7.19
C ILE A 93 7.13 -8.69 -8.03
N ASN A 94 7.81 -7.55 -7.94
CA ASN A 94 9.05 -7.32 -8.69
C ASN A 94 10.16 -8.29 -8.29
N ARG A 95 10.18 -8.73 -7.02
CA ARG A 95 11.22 -9.62 -6.52
C ARG A 95 10.94 -11.10 -6.79
N PHE A 96 9.69 -11.53 -6.70
CA PHE A 96 9.30 -12.94 -6.71
C PHE A 96 8.32 -13.31 -7.84
N GLY A 97 8.03 -12.37 -8.73
CA GLY A 97 7.06 -12.52 -9.81
C GLY A 97 5.60 -12.38 -9.33
N PRO A 98 4.67 -12.11 -10.25
CA PRO A 98 3.24 -12.06 -9.95
C PRO A 98 2.67 -13.46 -9.70
N ALA A 99 1.69 -13.56 -8.80
CA ALA A 99 0.93 -14.79 -8.56
C ALA A 99 -0.51 -14.44 -8.17
N ILE A 100 -1.47 -14.83 -9.03
CA ILE A 100 -2.88 -14.45 -8.89
C ILE A 100 -3.53 -15.02 -7.62
N ASP A 101 -3.11 -16.20 -7.18
CA ASP A 101 -3.63 -16.87 -5.98
C ASP A 101 -2.95 -16.39 -4.68
N ASP A 102 -2.01 -15.44 -4.77
CA ASP A 102 -1.30 -14.89 -3.63
C ASP A 102 -1.68 -13.41 -3.42
N PRO A 103 -2.39 -13.05 -2.33
CA PRO A 103 -2.84 -11.68 -2.07
C PRO A 103 -1.72 -10.62 -1.96
N VAL A 104 -0.47 -11.04 -1.75
CA VAL A 104 0.69 -10.15 -1.76
C VAL A 104 1.20 -9.90 -3.18
N ARG A 105 1.03 -10.88 -4.07
CA ARG A 105 1.59 -10.88 -5.43
C ARG A 105 0.55 -10.80 -6.55
N ASP A 106 -0.72 -10.55 -6.20
CA ASP A 106 -1.77 -10.26 -7.17
C ASP A 106 -1.60 -8.84 -7.73
N SER A 107 -1.03 -8.72 -8.95
CA SER A 107 -0.89 -7.44 -9.66
C SER A 107 -2.23 -6.75 -9.90
N ALA A 108 -3.28 -7.51 -10.23
CA ALA A 108 -4.58 -6.98 -10.57
C ALA A 108 -5.23 -6.26 -9.39
N SER A 109 -4.91 -6.68 -8.15
CA SER A 109 -5.35 -5.96 -6.95
C SER A 109 -4.81 -4.53 -6.86
N ILE A 110 -3.60 -4.27 -7.39
CA ILE A 110 -2.94 -2.96 -7.34
C ILE A 110 -3.60 -2.01 -8.35
N TYR A 111 -3.89 -2.50 -9.55
CA TYR A 111 -4.64 -1.75 -10.56
C TYR A 111 -6.05 -1.42 -10.08
N ARG A 112 -6.79 -2.41 -9.57
CA ARG A 112 -8.13 -2.20 -9.01
C ARG A 112 -8.12 -1.18 -7.88
N TRP A 113 -7.16 -1.27 -6.96
CA TRP A 113 -7.03 -0.30 -5.88
C TRP A 113 -6.95 1.15 -6.38
N PHE A 114 -6.15 1.41 -7.42
CA PHE A 114 -6.02 2.74 -8.00
C PHE A 114 -7.30 3.16 -8.73
N LEU A 115 -7.84 2.29 -9.58
CA LEU A 115 -8.99 2.57 -10.42
C LEU A 115 -10.28 2.76 -9.62
N ASP A 116 -10.52 1.97 -8.58
CA ASP A 116 -11.70 2.12 -7.71
C ASP A 116 -11.78 3.51 -7.07
N ARG A 117 -10.62 4.16 -6.88
CA ARG A 117 -10.51 5.47 -6.23
C ARG A 117 -10.63 6.63 -7.20
N HIS A 118 -10.13 6.44 -8.43
CA HIS A 118 -9.98 7.51 -9.41
C HIS A 118 -10.80 7.32 -10.69
N SER A 119 -11.60 6.25 -10.77
CA SER A 119 -12.50 6.02 -11.89
C SER A 119 -13.37 7.25 -12.15
N GLY A 120 -13.46 7.65 -13.42
CA GLY A 120 -14.17 8.85 -13.86
C GLY A 120 -13.48 10.18 -13.54
N GLN A 121 -12.28 10.19 -12.93
CA GLN A 121 -11.56 11.43 -12.62
C GLN A 121 -10.48 11.82 -13.64
N LEU A 122 -10.18 10.96 -14.62
CA LEU A 122 -9.06 11.15 -15.55
C LEU A 122 -9.15 12.48 -16.32
N ASP A 123 -10.31 12.77 -16.93
CA ASP A 123 -10.50 13.99 -17.71
C ASP A 123 -10.32 15.25 -16.86
N ARG A 124 -10.88 15.23 -15.65
CA ARG A 124 -10.74 16.32 -14.69
C ARG A 124 -9.29 16.48 -14.24
N ALA A 125 -8.61 15.40 -13.89
CA ALA A 125 -7.21 15.42 -13.50
C ALA A 125 -6.32 15.94 -14.65
N ASN A 126 -6.59 15.53 -15.88
CA ASN A 126 -5.90 16.00 -17.07
C ASN A 126 -6.10 17.52 -17.27
N SER A 127 -7.34 18.00 -17.22
CA SER A 127 -7.63 19.44 -17.32
C SER A 127 -7.02 20.26 -16.19
N ASP A 128 -6.96 19.71 -14.99
CA ASP A 128 -6.40 20.40 -13.82
C ASP A 128 -4.86 20.41 -13.85
N SER A 129 -4.23 19.38 -14.40
CA SER A 129 -2.76 19.26 -14.49
C SER A 129 -2.09 20.38 -15.29
N SER A 130 -2.78 20.99 -16.27
CA SER A 130 -2.23 22.08 -17.07
C SER A 130 -2.26 23.45 -16.38
N ARG A 131 -3.03 23.58 -15.30
CA ARG A 131 -3.27 24.86 -14.59
C ARG A 131 -3.26 24.70 -13.07
N TRP A 132 -2.53 23.71 -12.56
CA TRP A 132 -2.66 23.33 -11.16
C TRP A 132 -2.25 24.45 -10.19
N GLN A 133 -1.36 25.36 -10.61
CA GLN A 133 -0.90 26.48 -9.78
C GLN A 133 -2.02 27.47 -9.44
N SER A 134 -3.08 27.53 -10.25
CA SER A 134 -4.24 28.42 -10.01
C SER A 134 -5.40 27.71 -9.28
N LEU A 135 -5.24 26.44 -8.91
CA LEU A 135 -6.28 25.69 -8.21
C LEU A 135 -6.24 25.93 -6.70
N SER A 136 -7.28 25.51 -6.00
CA SER A 136 -7.28 25.52 -4.54
C SER A 136 -6.21 24.58 -3.98
N ILE A 137 -5.74 24.86 -2.76
CA ILE A 137 -4.73 24.05 -2.07
C ILE A 137 -5.22 22.60 -1.93
N GLU A 138 -6.51 22.41 -1.66
CA GLU A 138 -7.15 21.11 -1.53
C GLU A 138 -7.04 20.32 -2.84
N ARG A 139 -7.30 20.97 -3.98
CA ARG A 139 -7.21 20.30 -5.27
C ARG A 139 -5.76 19.97 -5.65
N ILE A 140 -4.82 20.86 -5.33
CA ILE A 140 -3.38 20.57 -5.52
C ILE A 140 -2.97 19.35 -4.69
N ARG A 141 -3.44 19.24 -3.44
CA ARG A 141 -3.18 18.07 -2.59
C ARG A 141 -3.76 16.78 -3.18
N GLU A 142 -4.97 16.81 -3.74
CA GLU A 142 -5.56 15.67 -4.45
C GLU A 142 -4.73 15.24 -5.66
N LEU A 143 -4.27 16.19 -6.48
CA LEU A 143 -3.42 15.87 -7.64
C LEU A 143 -2.07 15.27 -7.24
N ARG A 144 -1.44 15.78 -6.17
CA ARG A 144 -0.23 15.18 -5.59
C ARG A 144 -0.49 13.77 -5.07
N GLN A 145 -1.66 13.54 -4.47
CA GLN A 145 -2.06 12.23 -4.01
C GLN A 145 -2.18 11.24 -5.18
N ILE A 146 -2.87 11.63 -6.26
CA ILE A 146 -2.96 10.83 -7.49
C ILE A 146 -1.57 10.51 -8.03
N LYS A 147 -0.67 11.51 -8.12
CA LYS A 147 0.70 11.31 -8.60
C LYS A 147 1.48 10.30 -7.76
N ASN A 148 1.36 10.40 -6.44
CA ASN A 148 2.02 9.49 -5.50
C ASN A 148 1.46 8.06 -5.61
N GLU A 149 0.16 7.90 -5.84
CA GLU A 149 -0.45 6.58 -6.06
C GLU A 149 -0.03 6.00 -7.43
N LEU A 150 0.10 6.84 -8.47
CA LEU A 150 0.63 6.43 -9.77
C LEU A 150 2.09 5.99 -9.76
N ILE A 151 2.91 6.53 -8.84
CA ILE A 151 4.30 6.06 -8.66
C ILE A 151 4.30 4.57 -8.31
N VAL A 152 3.36 4.10 -7.48
CA VAL A 152 3.24 2.68 -7.12
C VAL A 152 3.02 1.82 -8.37
N LEU A 153 2.09 2.23 -9.24
CA LEU A 153 1.81 1.51 -10.49
C LEU A 153 2.98 1.59 -11.48
N ARG A 154 3.70 2.71 -11.53
CA ARG A 154 4.85 2.90 -12.41
C ARG A 154 6.00 1.96 -12.03
N ASP A 155 6.18 1.69 -10.74
CA ASP A 155 7.24 0.82 -10.25
C ASP A 155 6.94 -0.67 -10.47
N LEU A 156 5.70 -1.04 -10.86
CA LEU A 156 5.32 -2.42 -11.13
C LEU A 156 5.87 -2.90 -12.47
N GLN A 157 6.83 -3.83 -12.44
CA GLN A 157 7.54 -4.31 -13.63
C GLN A 157 6.85 -5.48 -14.34
N HIS A 158 5.97 -6.19 -13.62
CA HIS A 158 5.36 -7.44 -14.09
C HIS A 158 3.84 -7.32 -14.16
N SER A 159 3.33 -6.54 -15.10
CA SER A 159 1.91 -6.43 -15.40
C SER A 159 1.54 -6.97 -16.76
N SER A 160 0.29 -7.39 -16.90
CA SER A 160 -0.28 -7.74 -18.18
C SER A 160 -0.55 -6.49 -19.03
N GLU A 161 -0.58 -6.67 -20.36
CA GLU A 161 -0.90 -5.58 -21.29
C GLU A 161 -2.30 -5.00 -21.03
N ALA A 162 -3.26 -5.85 -20.65
CA ALA A 162 -4.61 -5.41 -20.31
C ALA A 162 -4.63 -4.46 -19.10
N GLU A 163 -3.96 -4.83 -18.00
CA GLU A 163 -3.85 -3.99 -16.81
C GLU A 163 -3.13 -2.66 -17.11
N ALA A 164 -2.04 -2.73 -17.88
CA ALA A 164 -1.29 -1.54 -18.26
C ALA A 164 -2.12 -0.58 -19.14
N ALA A 165 -2.97 -1.11 -20.01
CA ALA A 165 -3.85 -0.32 -20.86
C ALA A 165 -4.88 0.49 -20.04
N GLU A 166 -5.42 -0.07 -18.95
CA GLU A 166 -6.42 0.58 -18.11
C GLU A 166 -5.91 1.87 -17.43
N VAL A 167 -4.61 1.96 -17.16
CA VAL A 167 -3.98 3.13 -16.53
C VAL A 167 -3.15 3.98 -17.49
N HIS A 168 -3.15 3.64 -18.79
CA HIS A 168 -2.31 4.32 -19.77
C HIS A 168 -2.52 5.83 -19.80
N GLY A 169 -3.77 6.30 -19.89
CA GLY A 169 -4.08 7.73 -19.87
C GLY A 169 -3.65 8.42 -18.57
N TRP A 170 -3.65 7.71 -17.44
CA TRP A 170 -3.12 8.25 -16.19
C TRP A 170 -1.60 8.40 -16.21
N MET A 171 -0.89 7.46 -16.84
CA MET A 171 0.57 7.53 -17.01
C MET A 171 0.99 8.67 -17.94
N GLU A 172 0.18 9.00 -18.95
CA GLU A 172 0.42 10.15 -19.84
C GLU A 172 0.34 11.51 -19.12
N ILE A 173 -0.55 11.64 -18.13
CA ILE A 173 -0.69 12.90 -17.39
C ILE A 173 0.29 13.00 -16.21
N TRP A 174 0.87 11.89 -15.76
CA TRP A 174 1.75 11.82 -14.60
C TRP A 174 2.86 12.89 -14.55
N PRO A 175 3.60 13.19 -15.65
CA PRO A 175 4.66 14.20 -15.64
C PRO A 175 4.14 15.62 -15.39
N ARG A 176 2.86 15.89 -15.67
CA ARG A 176 2.21 17.20 -15.52
C ARG A 176 1.56 17.39 -14.16
N LEU A 177 1.39 16.31 -13.37
CA LEU A 177 0.85 16.42 -12.03
C LEU A 177 1.87 17.11 -11.08
N PRO A 178 1.40 17.92 -10.10
CA PRO A 178 2.22 18.61 -9.11
C PRO A 178 2.94 17.71 -8.10
#